data_AF-A0A1H1NWG7-F1
#
_entry.id   AF-A0A1H1NWG7-F1
#
_cell.length_a   1.000
_cell.length_b   1.000
_cell.length_c   1.000
_cell.angle_alpha   90.00
_cell.angle_beta   90.00
_cell.angle_gamma   90.00
#
_symmetry.space_group_name_H-M   'P 1'
#
loop_
_entity.id
_entity.type
_entity.pdbx_description
1 polymer ?
#
loop_
_entity_poly.entity_id
_entity_poly.type
_entity_poly.pdbx_seq_one_letter_code
_entity_poly.pdbx_strand_id
1 'polypeptide(L)'
;MKILKVVGWVLLIALIAIQFIPSNLNQEEVDYTTDFATVYNVPENVNRVLETSCYDCHSNNTKYPWYNRIQPVAMYLSDHVEDGKKHFNFSEFSSYSLKRQKKKLDEVAHEVEDGEMPLDSYTLVHWDAKLSEADKKLVIDWANELNSSL
;
A
#
# COMPACT_ATOMS: atom_id res chain seq x y z
N MET A 1 40.49 14.02 -9.19
CA MET A 1 39.67 15.25 -9.37
C MET A 1 38.91 15.29 -10.70
N LYS A 2 39.55 15.09 -11.87
CA LYS A 2 38.83 15.13 -13.18
C LYS A 2 37.76 14.04 -13.33
N ILE A 3 38.04 12.81 -12.92
CA ILE A 3 37.10 11.68 -13.01
C ILE A 3 35.85 11.90 -12.14
N LEU A 4 36.01 12.34 -10.90
CA LEU A 4 34.89 12.69 -10.01
C LEU A 4 33.98 13.76 -10.61
N LYS A 5 34.54 14.77 -11.29
CA LYS A 5 33.76 15.80 -11.99
C LYS A 5 32.97 15.22 -13.16
N VAL A 6 33.58 14.33 -13.95
CA VAL A 6 32.90 13.67 -15.07
C VAL A 6 31.76 12.78 -14.56
N VAL A 7 32.00 11.97 -13.52
CA VAL A 7 30.97 11.12 -12.90
C VAL A 7 29.80 11.98 -12.38
N GLY A 8 30.09 13.09 -11.70
CA GLY A 8 29.05 14.00 -11.22
C GLY A 8 28.18 14.58 -12.34
N TRP A 9 28.79 15.01 -13.45
CA TRP A 9 28.03 15.49 -14.61
C TRP A 9 27.18 14.41 -15.27
N VAL A 10 27.71 13.19 -15.41
CA VAL A 10 26.96 12.06 -15.96
C VAL A 10 25.74 11.73 -15.09
N LEU A 11 25.93 11.64 -13.76
CA LEU A 11 24.83 11.40 -12.83
C LEU A 11 23.77 12.52 -12.87
N LEU A 12 24.21 13.77 -12.94
CA LEU A 12 23.28 14.90 -13.03
C LEU A 12 22.44 14.86 -14.32
N ILE A 13 23.08 14.59 -15.47
CA ILE A 13 22.38 14.46 -16.75
C ILE A 13 21.38 13.29 -16.69
N ALA A 14 21.78 12.16 -16.10
CA ALA A 14 20.88 11.02 -15.92
C ALA A 14 19.67 11.35 -15.02
N LEU A 15 19.88 12.04 -13.89
CA LEU A 15 18.81 12.46 -12.98
C LEU A 15 17.87 13.51 -13.58
N ILE A 16 18.35 14.34 -14.52
CA ILE A 16 17.51 15.27 -15.27
C ILE A 16 16.73 14.52 -16.35
N ALA A 17 17.39 13.64 -17.09
CA ALA A 17 16.78 12.86 -18.17
C ALA A 17 15.64 11.96 -17.65
N ILE A 18 15.83 11.33 -16.48
CA ILE A 18 14.82 10.43 -15.90
C ILE A 18 13.54 11.17 -15.49
N GLN A 19 13.57 12.48 -15.21
CA GLN A 19 12.35 13.25 -14.88
C GLN A 19 11.34 13.29 -16.03
N PHE A 20 11.78 13.05 -17.27
CA PHE A 20 10.91 13.05 -18.45
C PHE A 20 10.20 11.70 -18.67
N ILE A 21 10.45 10.69 -17.82
CA ILE A 21 9.73 9.43 -17.86
C ILE A 21 8.44 9.57 -17.01
N PRO A 22 7.25 9.45 -17.61
CA PRO A 22 6.00 9.53 -16.86
C PRO A 22 5.80 8.28 -16.00
N SER A 23 5.17 8.46 -14.83
CA SER A 23 4.66 7.37 -13.99
C SER A 23 3.14 7.39 -13.98
N ASN A 24 2.51 6.23 -14.07
CA ASN A 24 1.06 6.10 -13.96
C ASN A 24 0.67 6.20 -12.47
N LEU A 25 -0.26 7.08 -12.15
CA LEU A 25 -0.78 7.19 -10.79
C LEU A 25 -1.94 6.19 -10.60
N ASN A 26 -1.94 5.49 -9.48
CA ASN A 26 -3.05 4.65 -9.02
C ASN A 26 -4.17 5.54 -8.44
N GLN A 27 -5.02 6.06 -9.30
CA GLN A 27 -6.13 6.94 -8.92
C GLN A 27 -7.37 6.61 -9.76
N GLU A 28 -8.11 5.59 -9.33
CA GLU A 28 -9.43 5.26 -9.87
C GLU A 28 -10.54 5.99 -9.08
N GLU A 29 -11.70 6.20 -9.71
CA GLU A 29 -12.86 6.72 -8.99
C GLU A 29 -13.30 5.70 -7.92
N VAL A 30 -13.46 6.17 -6.68
CA VAL A 30 -13.92 5.33 -5.57
C VAL A 30 -15.42 5.11 -5.71
N ASP A 31 -15.82 3.86 -5.97
CA ASP A 31 -17.22 3.44 -5.93
C ASP A 31 -17.59 3.00 -4.51
N TYR A 32 -18.29 3.88 -3.80
CA TYR A 32 -18.75 3.62 -2.44
C TYR A 32 -19.78 2.49 -2.33
N THR A 33 -20.41 2.04 -3.43
CA THR A 33 -21.38 0.94 -3.40
C THR A 33 -20.71 -0.43 -3.37
N THR A 34 -19.46 -0.51 -3.83
CA THR A 34 -18.64 -1.72 -3.85
C THR A 34 -17.46 -1.64 -2.88
N ASP A 35 -17.38 -0.56 -2.11
CA ASP A 35 -16.35 -0.35 -1.10
C ASP A 35 -16.28 -1.50 -0.09
N PHE A 36 -15.06 -1.95 0.17
CA PHE A 36 -14.79 -3.10 1.01
C PHE A 36 -15.35 -2.94 2.43
N ALA A 37 -15.16 -1.76 3.03
CA ALA A 37 -15.62 -1.52 4.40
C ALA A 37 -17.15 -1.59 4.49
N THR A 38 -17.83 -1.12 3.43
CA THR A 38 -19.29 -1.20 3.31
C THR A 38 -19.78 -2.62 3.09
N VAL A 39 -19.18 -3.37 2.15
CA VAL A 39 -19.62 -4.73 1.78
C VAL A 39 -19.44 -5.71 2.94
N TYR A 40 -18.35 -5.60 3.70
CA TYR A 40 -18.02 -6.51 4.79
C TYR A 40 -18.33 -5.95 6.19
N ASN A 41 -19.04 -4.82 6.27
CA ASN A 41 -19.42 -4.16 7.52
C ASN A 41 -18.23 -3.99 8.48
N VAL A 42 -17.11 -3.48 7.97
CA VAL A 42 -15.88 -3.31 8.74
C VAL A 42 -16.13 -2.32 9.88
N PRO A 43 -15.83 -2.68 11.14
CA PRO A 43 -15.98 -1.77 12.27
C PRO A 43 -15.21 -0.46 12.08
N GLU A 44 -15.77 0.68 12.50
CA GLU A 44 -15.19 2.00 12.23
C GLU A 44 -13.74 2.15 12.76
N ASN A 45 -13.46 1.56 13.93
CA ASN A 45 -12.13 1.54 14.51
C ASN A 45 -11.13 0.75 13.66
N VAL A 46 -11.55 -0.36 13.06
CA VAL A 46 -10.71 -1.14 12.12
C VAL A 46 -10.52 -0.36 10.84
N ASN A 47 -11.60 0.17 10.26
CA ASN A 47 -11.56 0.90 8.99
C ASN A 47 -10.57 2.07 9.05
N ARG A 48 -10.53 2.80 10.16
CA ARG A 48 -9.58 3.90 10.36
C ARG A 48 -8.11 3.45 10.28
N VAL A 49 -7.80 2.28 10.85
CA VAL A 49 -6.46 1.70 10.79
C VAL A 49 -6.13 1.25 9.37
N LEU A 50 -7.06 0.58 8.69
CA LEU A 50 -6.88 0.12 7.31
C LEU A 50 -6.70 1.27 6.32
N GLU A 51 -7.50 2.34 6.44
CA GLU A 51 -7.37 3.54 5.61
C GLU A 51 -6.01 4.20 5.77
N THR A 52 -5.50 4.27 7.01
CA THR A 52 -4.23 4.96 7.30
C THR A 52 -3.02 4.10 6.94
N SER A 53 -3.11 2.77 7.14
CA SER A 53 -1.94 1.90 7.14
C SER A 53 -1.87 0.93 5.96
N CYS A 54 -2.97 0.74 5.23
CA CYS A 54 -3.07 -0.32 4.21
C CYS A 54 -3.58 0.20 2.86
N TYR A 55 -4.59 1.07 2.83
CA TYR A 55 -5.33 1.41 1.60
C TYR A 55 -4.47 2.06 0.52
N ASP A 56 -3.50 2.88 0.90
CA ASP A 56 -2.63 3.56 -0.07
C ASP A 56 -1.85 2.58 -0.96
N CYS A 57 -1.50 1.40 -0.47
CA CYS A 57 -0.79 0.37 -1.23
C CYS A 57 -1.68 -0.77 -1.73
N HIS A 58 -2.81 -1.00 -1.05
CA HIS A 58 -3.67 -2.17 -1.27
C HIS A 58 -5.06 -1.82 -1.81
N SER A 59 -5.26 -0.66 -2.43
CA SER A 59 -6.53 -0.30 -3.09
C SER A 59 -6.27 0.33 -4.45
N ASN A 60 -7.30 0.48 -5.28
CA ASN A 60 -7.18 1.14 -6.59
C ASN A 60 -7.12 2.68 -6.52
N ASN A 61 -7.02 3.26 -5.32
CA ASN A 61 -6.87 4.70 -5.15
C ASN A 61 -5.84 5.01 -4.05
N THR A 62 -4.67 5.47 -4.46
CA THR A 62 -3.57 5.85 -3.56
C THR A 62 -3.58 7.34 -3.28
N LYS A 63 -3.53 7.73 -2.00
CA LYS A 63 -3.29 9.11 -1.58
C LYS A 63 -1.79 9.40 -1.60
N TYR A 64 -1.28 9.73 -2.79
CA TYR A 64 0.14 9.94 -2.93
C TYR A 64 0.70 11.15 -2.16
N PRO A 65 1.92 11.05 -1.61
CA PRO A 65 2.65 12.16 -1.03
C PRO A 65 3.19 13.12 -2.11
N TRP A 66 3.55 14.34 -1.71
CA TRP A 66 4.00 15.41 -2.62
C TRP A 66 5.23 15.04 -3.47
N TYR A 67 6.08 14.11 -2.99
CA TYR A 67 7.29 13.67 -3.69
C TYR A 67 7.01 12.63 -4.78
N ASN A 68 5.76 12.19 -4.98
CA ASN A 68 5.36 11.29 -6.06
C ASN A 68 5.51 11.87 -7.48
N ARG A 69 6.06 13.08 -7.63
CA ARG A 69 6.32 13.74 -8.91
C ARG A 69 7.80 13.80 -9.28
N ILE A 70 8.67 13.27 -8.41
CA ILE A 70 10.12 13.32 -8.58
C ILE A 70 10.60 11.94 -8.96
N GLN A 71 11.27 11.81 -10.11
CA GLN A 71 11.86 10.54 -10.51
C GLN A 71 13.23 10.32 -9.86
N PRO A 72 13.63 9.07 -9.58
CA PRO A 72 12.91 7.80 -9.80
C PRO A 72 11.91 7.43 -8.68
N VAL A 73 11.68 8.29 -7.69
CA VAL A 73 10.82 7.98 -6.53
C VAL A 73 9.39 7.70 -6.96
N ALA A 74 8.85 8.47 -7.91
CA ALA A 74 7.50 8.24 -8.43
C ALA A 74 7.33 6.86 -9.08
N MET A 75 8.29 6.42 -9.90
CA MET A 75 8.31 5.06 -10.47
C MET A 75 8.39 4.00 -9.36
N TYR A 76 9.30 4.17 -8.41
CA TYR A 76 9.43 3.27 -7.27
C TYR A 76 8.12 3.11 -6.48
N LEU A 77 7.43 4.21 -6.18
CA LEU A 77 6.13 4.17 -5.52
C LEU A 77 5.07 3.43 -6.36
N SER A 78 5.01 3.70 -7.66
CA SER A 78 4.08 3.03 -8.57
C SER A 78 4.30 1.52 -8.59
N ASP A 79 5.56 1.08 -8.70
CA ASP A 79 5.91 -0.34 -8.72
C ASP A 79 5.52 -1.02 -7.40
N HIS A 80 5.77 -0.37 -6.26
CA HIS A 80 5.39 -0.88 -4.95
C HIS A 80 3.87 -0.98 -4.75
N VAL A 81 3.09 0.00 -5.22
CA VAL A 81 1.62 -0.07 -5.17
C VAL A 81 1.12 -1.19 -6.09
N GLU A 82 1.68 -1.34 -7.29
CA GLU A 82 1.31 -2.43 -8.19
C GLU A 82 1.59 -3.81 -7.56
N ASP A 83 2.74 -3.96 -6.92
CA ASP A 83 3.12 -5.19 -6.23
C ASP A 83 2.24 -5.47 -5.01
N GLY A 84 1.99 -4.47 -4.17
CA GLY A 84 1.08 -4.57 -3.03
C GLY A 84 -0.31 -5.07 -3.43
N LYS A 85 -0.88 -4.52 -4.51
CA LYS A 85 -2.19 -4.96 -5.04
C LYS A 85 -2.21 -6.40 -5.58
N LYS A 86 -1.07 -6.94 -6.05
CA LYS A 86 -0.98 -8.37 -6.43
C LYS A 86 -1.14 -9.28 -5.21
N HIS A 87 -0.62 -8.85 -4.07
CA HIS A 87 -0.74 -9.57 -2.81
C HIS A 87 -2.11 -9.36 -2.17
N PHE A 88 -2.63 -8.14 -2.10
CA PHE A 88 -3.95 -7.90 -1.55
C PHE A 88 -4.54 -6.61 -2.15
N ASN A 89 -5.80 -6.65 -2.63
CA ASN A 89 -6.48 -5.47 -3.14
C ASN A 89 -7.90 -5.36 -2.53
N PHE A 90 -8.11 -4.36 -1.67
CA PHE A 90 -9.41 -4.04 -1.05
C PHE A 90 -10.48 -3.76 -2.11
N SER A 91 -10.14 -3.03 -3.18
CA SER A 91 -11.07 -2.65 -4.24
C SER A 91 -11.57 -3.85 -5.06
N GLU A 92 -10.82 -4.95 -5.08
CA GLU A 92 -11.16 -6.15 -5.86
C GLU A 92 -11.57 -7.34 -4.98
N PHE A 93 -11.46 -7.23 -3.66
CA PHE A 93 -11.58 -8.36 -2.74
C PHE A 93 -12.91 -9.13 -2.90
N SER A 94 -14.01 -8.41 -3.12
CA SER A 94 -15.34 -8.99 -3.32
C SER A 94 -15.46 -9.84 -4.59
N SER A 95 -14.60 -9.60 -5.59
CA SER A 95 -14.55 -10.38 -6.83
C SER A 95 -13.76 -11.69 -6.71
N TYR A 96 -13.00 -11.86 -5.62
CA TYR A 96 -12.18 -13.05 -5.41
C TYR A 96 -13.04 -14.27 -5.11
N SER A 97 -12.55 -15.46 -5.48
CA SER A 97 -13.18 -16.71 -5.03
C SER A 97 -13.10 -16.81 -3.51
N LEU A 98 -14.09 -17.47 -2.88
CA LEU A 98 -14.13 -17.66 -1.44
C LEU A 98 -12.81 -18.21 -0.87
N LYS A 99 -12.22 -19.21 -1.54
CA LYS A 99 -10.91 -19.77 -1.16
C LYS A 99 -9.80 -18.71 -1.17
N ARG A 100 -9.80 -17.82 -2.16
CA ARG A 100 -8.81 -16.74 -2.26
C ARG A 100 -9.05 -15.68 -1.19
N GLN A 101 -10.30 -15.27 -0.95
CA GLN A 101 -10.64 -14.33 0.12
C GLN A 101 -10.13 -14.82 1.48
N LYS A 102 -10.43 -16.08 1.81
CA LYS A 102 -9.96 -16.69 3.07
C LYS A 102 -8.45 -16.69 3.19
N LYS A 103 -7.75 -17.14 2.14
CA LYS A 103 -6.28 -17.14 2.10
C LYS A 103 -5.71 -15.72 2.28
N LYS A 104 -6.33 -14.71 1.66
CA LYS A 104 -5.86 -13.33 1.74
C LYS A 104 -6.05 -12.70 3.12
N LEU A 105 -7.13 -13.04 3.84
CA LEU A 105 -7.32 -12.59 5.22
C LEU A 105 -6.33 -13.27 6.18
N ASP A 106 -6.05 -14.55 5.98
CA ASP A 106 -5.03 -15.30 6.71
C ASP A 106 -3.63 -14.68 6.52
N GLU A 107 -3.26 -14.37 5.27
CA GLU A 107 -2.03 -13.64 4.96
C GLU A 107 -1.98 -12.26 5.65
N VAL A 108 -3.07 -11.49 5.65
CA VAL A 108 -3.12 -10.19 6.37
C VAL A 108 -2.84 -10.36 7.86
N ALA A 109 -3.45 -11.36 8.51
CA ALA A 109 -3.21 -11.60 9.94
C ALA A 109 -1.74 -11.95 10.21
N HIS A 110 -1.16 -12.84 9.40
CA HIS A 110 0.23 -13.27 9.54
C HIS A 110 1.24 -12.14 9.31
N GLU A 111 1.09 -11.37 8.23
CA GLU A 111 2.00 -10.28 7.88
C GLU A 111 2.01 -9.16 8.94
N VAL A 112 0.85 -8.92 9.58
CA VAL A 112 0.73 -7.95 10.69
C VAL A 112 1.29 -8.52 11.99
N GLU A 113 1.08 -9.82 12.27
CA GLU A 113 1.61 -10.51 13.44
C GLU A 113 3.14 -10.57 13.42
N ASP A 114 3.72 -10.93 12.29
CA ASP A 114 5.18 -11.01 12.08
C ASP A 114 5.85 -9.63 11.97
N GLY A 115 5.04 -8.57 11.84
CA GLY A 115 5.51 -7.20 11.71
C GLY A 115 6.14 -6.89 10.33
N GLU A 116 5.84 -7.71 9.33
CA GLU A 116 6.24 -7.47 7.94
C GLU A 116 5.42 -6.33 7.32
N MET A 117 4.20 -6.12 7.81
CA MET A 117 3.32 -5.04 7.38
C MET A 117 2.91 -4.08 8.52
N PRO A 118 2.88 -2.76 8.24
CA PRO A 118 3.39 -2.10 7.04
C PRO A 118 4.92 -2.11 6.97
N LEU A 119 5.48 -2.09 5.76
CA LEU A 119 6.93 -2.13 5.52
C LEU A 119 7.68 -1.09 6.38
N ASP A 120 8.77 -1.51 7.02
CA ASP A 120 9.63 -0.59 7.80
C ASP A 120 10.09 0.62 6.99
N SER A 121 10.48 0.40 5.73
CA SER A 121 10.91 1.48 4.83
C SER A 121 9.82 2.52 4.57
N TYR A 122 8.55 2.10 4.58
CA TYR A 122 7.40 2.97 4.42
C TYR A 122 7.15 3.78 5.71
N THR A 123 7.13 3.11 6.86
CA THR A 123 6.85 3.77 8.16
C THR A 123 7.97 4.71 8.63
N LEU A 124 9.17 4.64 8.05
CA LEU A 124 10.24 5.63 8.25
C LEU A 124 9.83 7.05 7.79
N VAL A 125 8.99 7.16 6.76
CA VAL A 125 8.53 8.43 6.21
C VAL A 125 7.05 8.67 6.55
N HIS A 126 6.26 7.60 6.61
CA HIS A 126 4.84 7.58 6.95
C HIS A 126 4.63 7.04 8.37
N TRP A 127 5.08 7.81 9.35
CA TRP A 127 5.04 7.43 10.76
C TRP A 127 3.61 7.22 11.30
N ASP A 128 2.62 7.85 10.65
CA ASP A 128 1.20 7.72 10.95
C ASP A 128 0.62 6.35 10.56
N ALA A 129 1.22 5.67 9.59
CA ALA A 129 0.84 4.31 9.19
C ALA A 129 1.42 3.23 10.12
N LYS A 130 2.27 3.60 11.10
CA LYS A 130 2.87 2.62 12.00
C LYS A 130 1.82 2.06 12.97
N LEU A 131 1.59 0.75 12.92
CA LEU A 131 0.65 0.07 13.81
C LEU A 131 1.19 0.01 15.25
N SER A 132 0.36 0.42 16.21
CA SER A 132 0.59 0.09 17.62
C SER A 132 0.24 -1.37 17.89
N GLU A 133 0.66 -1.91 19.03
CA GLU A 133 0.27 -3.29 19.43
C GLU A 133 -1.26 -3.45 19.56
N ALA A 134 -1.97 -2.37 19.91
CA ALA A 134 -3.42 -2.38 19.93
C ALA A 134 -4.00 -2.42 18.51
N ASP A 135 -3.44 -1.66 17.57
CA ASP A 135 -3.89 -1.65 16.16
C ASP A 135 -3.60 -2.99 15.48
N LYS A 136 -2.42 -3.58 15.73
CA LYS A 136 -2.08 -4.92 15.23
C LYS A 136 -3.10 -5.95 15.69
N LYS A 137 -3.36 -5.99 17.01
CA LYS A 137 -4.37 -6.90 17.57
C LYS A 137 -5.74 -6.66 16.93
N LEU A 138 -6.12 -5.40 16.76
CA LEU A 138 -7.39 -5.03 16.15
C LEU A 138 -7.53 -5.59 14.73
N VAL A 139 -6.50 -5.42 13.89
CA VAL A 139 -6.50 -5.89 12.50
C VAL A 139 -6.46 -7.42 12.44
N ILE A 140 -5.66 -8.07 13.27
CA ILE A 140 -5.54 -9.54 13.33
C ILE A 140 -6.87 -10.17 13.76
N ASP A 141 -7.47 -9.68 14.84
CA ASP A 141 -8.75 -10.20 15.34
C ASP A 141 -9.84 -10.03 14.26
N TRP A 142 -9.93 -8.85 13.66
CA TRP A 142 -10.88 -8.56 12.59
C TRP A 142 -10.68 -9.47 11.36
N ALA A 143 -9.45 -9.65 10.90
CA ALA A 143 -9.15 -10.47 9.73
C ALA A 143 -9.57 -11.93 9.97
N ASN A 144 -9.30 -12.46 11.17
CA ASN A 144 -9.67 -13.81 11.58
C ASN A 144 -11.19 -14.00 11.73
N GLU A 145 -11.89 -13.02 12.31
CA GLU A 145 -13.34 -13.02 12.43
C GLU A 145 -14.02 -12.99 11.06
N LEU A 146 -13.59 -12.09 10.18
CA LEU A 146 -14.10 -12.01 8.82
C LEU A 146 -13.85 -13.32 8.08
N ASN A 147 -12.63 -13.85 8.14
CA ASN A 147 -12.25 -15.12 7.50
C ASN A 147 -13.13 -16.31 7.95
N SER A 148 -13.48 -16.35 9.23
CA SER A 148 -14.35 -17.37 9.81
C SER A 148 -15.82 -17.23 9.40
N SER A 149 -16.25 -16.01 9.08
CA SER A 149 -17.64 -15.70 8.69
C SER A 149 -17.94 -15.92 7.20
N LEU A 150 -16.90 -15.91 6.35
CA LEU A 150 -17.00 -16.22 4.92
C LEU A 150 -17.20 -17.72 4.68
#